data_AF-A0A498GV47-F1
#
_entry.id   AF-A0A498GV47-F1
#
_cell.length_a   1.000
_cell.length_b   1.000
_cell.length_c   1.000
_cell.angle_alpha   90.00
_cell.angle_beta   90.00
_cell.angle_gamma   90.00
#
_symmetry.space_group_name_H-M   'P 1'
#
loop_
_entity.id
_entity.type
_entity.pdbx_description
1 polymer ?
#
loop_
_entity_poly.entity_id
_entity_poly.type
_entity_poly.pdbx_seq_one_letter_code
_entity_poly.pdbx_strand_id
1 'polypeptide(L)'
;MSQEGLLFIRNDFTAPTYEHFELVFGDLFLPDTVQELLFSDRTLLLMVYRKGMQNFLLSEIRTDVKFMLDLPHGEYFFFAFILDAGAESLLESRIYTIGFPSRKHSNDPELETFYLNHPADTWEFVDPSPVDIKRGGPYYINLIMINIEEIPDCSMLFSELLREDESTPSL
;
A
#
# COMPACT_ATOMS: atom_id res chain seq x y z
N MET A 1 -15.23 7.66 -19.32
CA MET A 1 -15.81 6.30 -19.25
C MET A 1 -14.67 5.36 -18.90
N SER A 2 -14.36 5.20 -17.61
CA SER A 2 -13.34 4.24 -17.15
C SER A 2 -13.83 2.84 -17.45
N GLN A 3 -13.00 2.00 -18.09
CA GLN A 3 -13.28 0.57 -18.19
C GLN A 3 -13.48 0.03 -16.76
N GLU A 4 -14.60 -0.65 -16.57
CA GLU A 4 -15.17 -1.03 -15.28
C GLU A 4 -14.15 -1.76 -14.39
N GLY A 5 -13.88 -1.22 -13.19
CA GLY A 5 -13.18 -1.92 -12.11
C GLY A 5 -11.70 -1.61 -11.88
N LEU A 6 -11.06 -0.73 -12.68
CA LEU A 6 -9.65 -0.36 -12.52
C LEU A 6 -9.44 1.16 -12.44
N LEU A 7 -8.77 1.63 -11.39
CA LEU A 7 -8.31 3.00 -11.21
C LEU A 7 -6.86 3.10 -11.69
N PHE A 8 -6.65 3.81 -12.80
CA PHE A 8 -5.31 4.12 -13.26
C PHE A 8 -4.76 5.31 -12.48
N ILE A 9 -3.69 5.08 -11.73
CA ILE A 9 -2.99 6.11 -10.96
C ILE A 9 -1.81 6.56 -11.80
N ARG A 10 -1.90 7.80 -12.30
CA ARG A 10 -0.86 8.38 -13.15
C ARG A 10 0.42 8.57 -12.32
N ASN A 11 1.53 8.14 -12.89
CA ASN A 11 2.82 8.24 -12.25
C ASN A 11 3.38 9.67 -12.28
N ASP A 12 3.77 10.19 -11.11
CA ASP A 12 4.50 11.46 -10.95
C ASP A 12 6.01 11.26 -10.62
N PHE A 13 6.49 10.02 -10.54
CA PHE A 13 7.91 9.69 -10.45
C PHE A 13 8.63 10.16 -11.73
N THR A 14 9.35 11.27 -11.64
CA THR A 14 10.22 11.75 -12.71
C THR A 14 11.39 10.80 -12.89
N ALA A 15 11.30 9.87 -13.83
CA ALA A 15 12.41 9.00 -14.19
C ALA A 15 13.45 9.77 -15.03
N PRO A 16 14.76 9.59 -14.80
CA PRO A 16 15.80 10.15 -15.67
C PRO A 16 15.80 9.42 -17.02
N THR A 17 14.99 9.87 -17.97
CA THR A 17 15.01 9.66 -19.46
C THR A 17 15.22 8.26 -20.07
N TYR A 18 15.56 7.20 -19.32
CA TYR A 18 15.90 5.87 -19.84
C TYR A 18 15.44 4.70 -18.95
N GLU A 19 14.69 4.94 -17.87
CA GLU A 19 14.12 3.84 -17.09
C GLU A 19 12.92 3.24 -17.84
N HIS A 20 12.94 1.91 -18.00
CA HIS A 20 11.78 1.19 -18.48
C HIS A 20 10.80 1.07 -17.31
N PHE A 21 9.52 1.26 -17.59
CA PHE A 21 8.47 1.14 -16.58
C PHE A 21 7.82 -0.23 -16.64
N GLU A 22 7.35 -0.70 -15.49
CA GLU A 22 6.60 -1.95 -15.33
C GLU A 22 5.21 -1.63 -14.78
N LEU A 23 4.22 -2.34 -15.30
CA LEU A 23 2.86 -2.26 -14.81
C LEU A 23 2.73 -3.02 -13.49
N VAL A 24 2.21 -2.33 -12.48
CA VAL A 24 1.88 -2.88 -11.17
C VAL A 24 0.38 -2.79 -10.97
N PHE A 25 -0.25 -3.93 -10.73
CA PHE A 25 -1.65 -4.05 -10.38
C PHE A 25 -1.78 -4.34 -8.90
N GLY A 26 -2.81 -3.81 -8.26
CA GLY A 26 -3.09 -4.15 -6.88
C GLY A 26 -4.55 -4.05 -6.52
N ASP A 27 -4.87 -4.75 -5.44
CA ASP A 27 -6.20 -4.83 -4.86
C ASP A 27 -6.11 -4.61 -3.35
N LEU A 28 -7.24 -4.28 -2.73
CA LEU A 28 -7.34 -4.15 -1.29
C LEU A 28 -8.15 -5.29 -0.72
N PHE A 29 -7.57 -5.99 0.24
CA PHE A 29 -8.28 -6.92 1.08
C PHE A 29 -8.66 -6.25 2.41
N LEU A 30 -9.96 -6.22 2.69
CA LEU A 30 -10.51 -5.57 3.88
C LEU A 30 -11.18 -6.62 4.76
N PRO A 31 -10.62 -6.96 5.93
CA PRO A 31 -11.31 -7.77 6.94
C PRO A 31 -12.61 -7.11 7.40
N ASP A 32 -13.58 -7.89 7.87
CA ASP A 32 -14.90 -7.39 8.29
C ASP A 32 -14.81 -6.25 9.32
N THR A 33 -13.88 -6.35 10.28
CA THR A 33 -13.61 -5.30 11.28
C THR A 33 -13.18 -3.97 10.66
N VAL A 34 -12.50 -4.01 9.51
CA VAL A 34 -12.10 -2.83 8.74
C VAL A 34 -13.21 -2.38 7.78
N GLN A 35 -14.04 -3.29 7.27
CA GLN A 35 -15.19 -2.90 6.46
C GLN A 35 -16.23 -2.12 7.28
N GLU A 36 -16.47 -2.50 8.53
CA GLU A 36 -17.34 -1.76 9.45
C GLU A 36 -16.90 -0.31 9.69
N LEU A 37 -15.58 -0.08 9.60
CA LEU A 37 -14.98 1.23 9.75
C LEU A 37 -15.29 2.16 8.55
N LEU A 38 -15.52 1.62 7.36
CA LEU A 38 -15.73 2.40 6.13
C LEU A 38 -17.15 2.98 5.96
N PHE A 39 -18.08 2.68 6.86
CA PHE A 39 -19.44 3.26 6.84
C PHE A 39 -19.52 4.72 7.35
N SER A 40 -18.39 5.41 7.49
CA SER A 40 -18.29 6.78 8.01
C SER A 40 -17.44 7.65 7.08
N ASP A 41 -17.40 8.98 7.32
CA ASP A 41 -16.63 9.96 6.54
C ASP A 41 -15.13 9.67 6.57
N ARG A 42 -14.67 8.73 5.75
CA ARG A 42 -13.28 8.26 5.70
C ARG A 42 -12.78 8.20 4.27
N THR A 43 -11.49 8.49 4.12
CA THR A 43 -10.79 8.48 2.84
C THR A 43 -9.74 7.38 2.83
N LEU A 44 -9.57 6.73 1.69
CA LEU A 44 -8.60 5.68 1.49
C LEU A 44 -7.46 6.19 0.60
N LEU A 45 -6.24 6.18 1.14
CA LEU A 45 -5.06 6.75 0.50
C LEU A 45 -4.02 5.66 0.23
N LEU A 46 -3.61 5.50 -1.03
CA LEU A 46 -2.44 4.72 -1.41
C LEU A 46 -1.19 5.61 -1.33
N MET A 47 -0.15 5.09 -0.68
CA MET A 47 1.19 5.65 -0.66
C MET A 47 2.16 4.64 -1.27
N VAL A 48 2.89 5.08 -2.29
CA VAL A 48 4.02 4.33 -2.86
C VAL A 48 5.28 5.14 -2.65
N TYR A 49 6.27 4.56 -1.98
CA TYR A 49 7.54 5.20 -1.68
C TYR A 49 8.68 4.51 -2.41
N ARG A 50 9.47 5.25 -3.20
CA ARG A 50 10.67 4.70 -3.85
C ARG A 50 11.86 4.83 -2.91
N LYS A 51 12.36 3.68 -2.44
CA LYS A 51 13.53 3.60 -1.55
C LYS A 51 14.75 4.29 -2.19
N GLY A 52 15.52 5.03 -1.40
CA GLY A 52 16.76 5.70 -1.80
C GLY A 52 16.58 6.97 -2.62
N MET A 53 15.36 7.34 -3.02
CA MET A 53 15.10 8.48 -3.90
C MET A 53 14.21 9.55 -3.26
N GLN A 54 13.72 9.33 -2.04
CA GLN A 54 12.81 10.24 -1.31
C GLN A 54 11.54 10.63 -2.10
N ASN A 55 11.16 9.82 -3.09
CA ASN A 55 10.01 10.10 -3.95
C ASN A 55 8.78 9.36 -3.42
N PHE A 56 7.67 10.08 -3.31
CA PHE A 56 6.39 9.54 -2.88
C PHE A 56 5.33 9.78 -3.94
N LEU A 57 4.50 8.77 -4.18
CA LEU A 57 3.25 8.89 -4.90
C LEU A 57 2.12 8.70 -3.91
N LEU A 58 1.22 9.67 -3.85
CA LEU A 58 0.02 9.65 -3.03
C LEU A 58 -1.20 9.70 -3.95
N SER A 59 -2.11 8.75 -3.80
CA SER A 59 -3.36 8.74 -4.55
C SER A 59 -4.51 8.31 -3.67
N GLU A 60 -5.60 9.05 -3.71
CA GLU A 60 -6.87 8.56 -3.20
C GLU A 60 -7.33 7.38 -4.07
N ILE A 61 -7.76 6.31 -3.43
CA ILE A 61 -8.26 5.09 -4.08
C ILE A 61 -9.60 4.69 -3.46
N ARG A 62 -10.34 3.79 -4.11
CA ARG A 62 -11.63 3.32 -3.64
C ARG A 62 -11.57 1.84 -3.29
N THR A 63 -12.39 1.41 -2.35
CA THR A 63 -12.43 0.02 -1.88
C THR A 63 -13.02 -0.96 -2.90
N ASP A 64 -13.83 -0.47 -3.84
CA ASP A 64 -14.48 -1.26 -4.87
C ASP A 64 -13.71 -1.29 -6.20
N VAL A 65 -12.50 -0.73 -6.24
CA VAL A 65 -11.72 -0.54 -7.47
C VAL A 65 -10.28 -0.99 -7.26
N LYS A 66 -9.79 -1.86 -8.14
CA LYS A 66 -8.38 -2.26 -8.20
C LYS A 66 -7.53 -1.09 -8.70
N PHE A 67 -6.29 -0.95 -8.24
CA PHE A 67 -5.39 0.09 -8.73
C PHE A 67 -4.39 -0.44 -9.76
N MET A 68 -4.00 0.42 -10.71
CA MET A 68 -2.95 0.17 -11.67
C MET A 68 -1.96 1.35 -11.66
N LEU A 69 -0.68 1.02 -11.53
CA LEU A 69 0.44 1.94 -11.50
C LEU A 69 1.42 1.58 -12.61
N ASP A 70 2.13 2.58 -13.12
CA ASP A 70 3.27 2.38 -14.01
C ASP A 70 4.53 2.85 -13.27
N LEU A 71 5.41 1.94 -12.84
CA LEU A 71 6.56 2.29 -11.98
C LEU A 71 7.89 2.03 -12.70
N PRO A 72 8.88 2.94 -12.61
CA PRO A 72 10.21 2.63 -13.10
C PRO A 72 10.87 1.53 -12.24
N HIS A 73 11.92 0.90 -12.74
CA HIS A 73 12.65 -0.11 -11.98
C HIS A 73 13.21 0.46 -10.66
N GLY A 74 13.13 -0.33 -9.58
CA GLY A 74 13.59 0.05 -8.25
C GLY A 74 12.88 -0.66 -7.12
N GLU A 75 13.29 -0.39 -5.89
CA GLU A 75 12.66 -0.92 -4.69
C GLU A 75 11.62 0.06 -4.14
N TYR A 76 10.43 -0.44 -3.85
CA TYR A 76 9.29 0.37 -3.43
C TYR A 76 8.62 -0.18 -2.19
N PHE A 77 8.23 0.71 -1.28
CA PHE A 77 7.28 0.38 -0.22
C PHE A 77 5.87 0.78 -0.66
N PHE A 78 4.91 -0.07 -0.35
CA PHE A 78 3.49 0.16 -0.64
C PHE A 78 2.71 0.16 0.67
N PHE A 79 1.94 1.22 0.89
CA PHE A 79 1.02 1.32 2.03
C PHE A 79 -0.33 1.83 1.57
N ALA A 80 -1.39 1.38 2.22
CA ALA A 80 -2.71 2.01 2.10
C ALA A 80 -3.18 2.50 3.47
N PHE A 81 -3.92 3.60 3.54
CA PHE A 81 -4.38 4.19 4.80
C PHE A 81 -5.86 4.48 4.74
N ILE A 82 -6.61 4.09 5.78
CA ILE A 82 -7.94 4.66 6.03
C ILE A 82 -7.77 5.81 7.00
N LEU A 83 -8.17 6.99 6.54
CA LEU A 83 -8.00 8.29 7.16
C LEU A 83 -9.34 8.92 7.49
N ASP A 84 -9.37 9.84 8.46
CA ASP A 84 -10.54 10.70 8.71
C ASP A 84 -10.69 11.72 7.57
N ALA A 85 -11.80 11.68 6.84
CA ALA A 85 -12.04 12.61 5.74
C ALA A 85 -12.32 14.05 6.21
N GLY A 86 -12.61 14.24 7.50
CA GLY A 86 -12.91 15.55 8.09
C GLY A 86 -11.67 16.38 8.47
N ALA A 87 -10.46 15.83 8.34
CA ALA A 87 -9.23 16.53 8.70
C ALA A 87 -8.82 17.57 7.64
N GLU A 88 -8.32 18.73 8.08
CA GLU A 88 -7.87 19.80 7.17
C GLU A 88 -6.58 19.46 6.42
N SER A 89 -5.78 18.53 6.96
CA SER A 89 -4.53 18.06 6.36
C SER A 89 -4.22 16.61 6.69
N LEU A 90 -3.38 15.96 5.86
CA LEU A 90 -2.93 14.58 6.09
C LEU A 90 -2.20 14.40 7.42
N LEU A 91 -1.46 15.42 7.87
CA LEU A 91 -0.70 15.39 9.13
C LEU A 91 -1.61 15.45 10.36
N GLU A 92 -2.77 16.06 10.22
CA GLU A 92 -3.78 16.17 11.28
C GLU A 92 -4.82 15.06 11.22
N SER A 93 -4.83 14.28 10.13
CA SER A 93 -5.70 13.14 9.97
C SER A 93 -5.32 12.01 10.90
N ARG A 94 -6.34 11.40 11.53
CA ARG A 94 -6.17 10.15 12.26
C ARG A 94 -6.09 8.99 11.27
N ILE A 95 -5.09 8.13 11.45
CA ILE A 95 -5.00 6.84 10.74
C ILE A 95 -5.79 5.81 11.54
N TYR A 96 -6.74 5.14 10.89
CA TYR A 96 -7.52 4.04 11.49
C TYR A 96 -6.95 2.68 11.14
N THR A 97 -6.50 2.53 9.89
CA THR A 97 -6.00 1.24 9.39
C THR A 97 -4.82 1.46 8.46
N ILE A 98 -3.92 0.48 8.42
CA ILE A 98 -2.77 0.46 7.52
C ILE A 98 -2.82 -0.82 6.69
N GLY A 99 -2.68 -0.66 5.38
CA GLY A 99 -2.56 -1.73 4.41
C GLY A 99 -1.11 -2.05 4.12
N PHE A 100 -0.75 -3.34 4.18
CA PHE A 100 0.58 -3.84 3.85
C PHE A 100 0.52 -4.85 2.70
N PRO A 101 1.58 -5.00 1.89
CA PRO A 101 1.66 -6.06 0.90
C PRO A 101 1.43 -7.45 1.52
N SER A 102 0.75 -8.33 0.80
CA SER A 102 0.65 -9.73 1.18
C SER A 102 1.97 -10.47 0.95
N ARG A 103 2.38 -11.35 1.89
CA ARG A 103 3.55 -12.25 1.75
C ARG A 103 3.43 -13.21 0.59
N LYS A 104 2.21 -13.64 0.26
CA LYS A 104 1.96 -14.50 -0.88
C LYS A 104 1.55 -13.61 -2.05
N HIS A 105 2.13 -13.86 -3.22
CA HIS A 105 1.68 -13.28 -4.49
C HIS A 105 0.31 -13.86 -4.85
N SER A 106 -0.72 -13.53 -4.10
CA SER A 106 -1.95 -14.31 -4.11
C SER A 106 -3.11 -13.47 -4.60
N ASN A 107 -3.46 -13.67 -5.87
CA ASN A 107 -4.86 -13.83 -6.26
C ASN A 107 -5.38 -15.18 -5.73
N ASP A 108 -5.28 -15.42 -4.41
CA ASP A 108 -5.72 -16.69 -3.79
C ASP A 108 -6.97 -16.44 -2.93
N PRO A 109 -8.16 -16.85 -3.40
CA PRO A 109 -9.42 -16.72 -2.67
C PRO A 109 -9.43 -17.47 -1.33
N GLU A 110 -8.56 -18.47 -1.17
CA GLU A 110 -8.46 -19.20 0.11
C GLU A 110 -7.86 -18.31 1.21
N LEU A 111 -7.04 -17.32 0.83
CA LEU A 111 -6.46 -16.36 1.77
C LEU A 111 -7.56 -15.49 2.39
N GLU A 112 -8.49 -14.98 1.57
CA GLU A 112 -9.67 -14.22 2.01
C GLU A 112 -10.53 -15.03 2.99
N THR A 113 -10.78 -16.30 2.69
CA THR A 113 -11.52 -17.19 3.60
C THR A 113 -10.75 -17.44 4.90
N PHE A 114 -9.41 -17.55 4.86
CA PHE A 114 -8.61 -17.80 6.05
C PHE A 114 -8.58 -16.58 6.99
N TYR A 115 -8.47 -15.36 6.45
CA TYR A 115 -8.53 -14.12 7.24
C TYR A 115 -9.85 -13.98 8.00
N LEU A 116 -10.97 -14.25 7.32
CA LEU A 116 -12.29 -14.20 7.95
C LEU A 116 -12.40 -15.15 9.14
N ASN A 117 -11.65 -16.26 9.11
CA ASN A 117 -11.67 -17.27 10.18
C ASN A 117 -10.60 -17.04 11.27
N HIS A 118 -9.51 -16.31 10.99
CA HIS A 118 -8.38 -16.11 11.92
C HIS A 118 -7.84 -14.66 11.90
N PRO A 119 -8.65 -13.65 12.27
CA PRO A 119 -8.24 -12.25 12.20
C PRO A 119 -7.03 -11.92 13.10
N ALA A 120 -6.82 -12.66 14.20
CA ALA A 120 -5.68 -12.46 15.10
C ALA A 120 -4.32 -12.81 14.46
N ASP A 121 -4.30 -13.61 13.39
CA ASP A 121 -3.08 -14.04 12.71
C ASP A 121 -2.78 -13.19 11.47
N THR A 122 -3.54 -12.10 11.25
CA THR A 122 -3.45 -11.27 10.04
C THR A 122 -2.04 -10.77 9.76
N TRP A 123 -1.27 -10.48 10.82
CA TRP A 123 0.12 -10.04 10.73
C TRP A 123 1.06 -11.09 10.11
N GLU A 124 0.77 -12.39 10.27
CA GLU A 124 1.62 -13.46 9.73
C GLU A 124 1.64 -13.50 8.20
N PHE A 125 0.66 -12.85 7.58
CA PHE A 125 0.43 -12.89 6.15
C PHE A 125 0.81 -11.59 5.43
N VAL A 126 1.21 -10.55 6.17
CA VAL A 126 1.69 -9.31 5.57
C VAL A 126 3.21 -9.26 5.53
N ASP A 127 3.73 -8.60 4.50
CA ASP A 127 5.15 -8.33 4.29
C ASP A 127 5.35 -6.82 4.11
N PRO A 128 5.82 -6.11 5.14
CA PRO A 128 6.15 -4.68 5.01
C PRO A 128 7.47 -4.45 4.26
N SER A 129 8.17 -5.50 3.83
CA SER A 129 9.43 -5.38 3.09
C SER A 129 9.25 -4.66 1.75
N PRO A 130 10.27 -3.94 1.25
CA PRO A 130 10.19 -3.29 -0.03
C PRO A 130 10.05 -4.33 -1.16
N VAL A 131 9.26 -4.00 -2.17
CA VAL A 131 9.04 -4.78 -3.38
C VAL A 131 9.96 -4.27 -4.47
N ASP A 132 10.77 -5.17 -5.02
CA ASP A 132 11.74 -4.87 -6.06
C ASP A 132 11.12 -5.04 -7.46
N ILE A 133 10.85 -3.90 -8.09
CA ILE A 133 10.30 -3.78 -9.44
C ILE A 133 11.46 -3.81 -10.43
N LYS A 134 11.53 -4.88 -11.21
CA LYS A 134 12.57 -5.18 -12.19
C LYS A 134 11.93 -5.53 -13.52
N ARG A 135 12.76 -5.70 -14.54
CA ARG A 135 12.30 -6.15 -15.85
C ARG A 135 11.60 -7.52 -15.77
N GLY A 136 10.40 -7.60 -16.35
CA GLY A 136 9.69 -8.87 -16.55
C GLY A 136 8.33 -8.96 -15.88
N GLY A 137 7.67 -7.82 -15.63
CA GLY A 137 6.31 -7.77 -15.12
C GLY A 137 5.27 -8.39 -16.08
N PRO A 138 3.96 -8.27 -15.76
CA PRO A 138 3.38 -7.39 -14.76
C PRO A 138 3.51 -7.90 -13.31
N TYR A 139 3.48 -6.95 -12.36
CA TYR A 139 3.49 -7.22 -10.93
C TYR A 139 2.07 -7.16 -10.35
N TYR A 140 1.79 -8.01 -9.36
CA TYR A 140 0.51 -8.03 -8.63
C TYR A 140 0.78 -7.90 -7.14
N ILE A 141 0.30 -6.81 -6.53
CA ILE A 141 0.54 -6.46 -5.13
C ILE A 141 -0.81 -6.19 -4.47
N ASN A 142 -1.31 -7.19 -3.74
CA ASN A 142 -2.51 -7.04 -2.94
C ASN A 142 -2.12 -6.50 -1.56
N LEU A 143 -2.84 -5.48 -1.10
CA LEU A 143 -2.64 -4.87 0.21
C LEU A 143 -3.71 -5.35 1.17
N ILE A 144 -3.31 -5.63 2.40
CA ILE A 144 -4.13 -6.26 3.42
C ILE A 144 -4.27 -5.25 4.54
N MET A 145 -5.49 -4.77 4.73
CA MET A 145 -5.81 -3.71 5.67
C MET A 145 -5.87 -4.27 7.09
N ILE A 146 -5.09 -3.68 8.00
CA ILE A 146 -5.02 -4.04 9.41
C ILE A 146 -5.43 -2.83 10.25
N ASN A 147 -6.25 -3.04 11.29
CA ASN A 147 -6.56 -2.00 12.25
C ASN A 147 -5.29 -1.56 12.98
N ILE A 148 -5.05 -0.26 13.11
CA ILE A 148 -3.86 0.28 13.78
C ILE A 148 -3.72 -0.20 15.22
N GLU A 149 -4.84 -0.48 15.91
CA GLU A 149 -4.86 -1.00 17.27
C GLU A 149 -4.31 -2.44 17.39
N GLU A 150 -4.27 -3.18 16.27
CA GLU A 150 -3.75 -4.54 16.18
C GLU A 150 -2.28 -4.58 15.77
N ILE A 151 -1.70 -3.44 15.37
CA ILE A 151 -0.30 -3.35 14.94
C ILE A 151 0.59 -3.06 16.16
N PRO A 152 1.42 -4.01 16.60
CA PRO A 152 2.35 -3.78 17.70
C PRO A 152 3.38 -2.72 17.31
N ASP A 153 3.68 -1.79 18.23
CA ASP A 153 4.68 -0.73 18.06
C ASP A 153 4.53 0.09 16.77
N CYS A 154 3.28 0.32 16.31
CA CYS A 154 2.99 1.02 15.06
C CYS A 154 3.69 2.38 14.90
N SER A 155 3.93 3.11 16.00
CA SER A 155 4.64 4.39 15.98
C SER A 155 6.12 4.27 15.58
N MET A 156 6.73 3.11 15.83
CA MET A 156 8.12 2.82 15.47
C MET A 156 8.26 2.30 14.03
N LEU A 157 7.22 1.67 13.48
CA LEU A 157 7.23 1.06 12.15
C LEU A 157 7.68 2.02 11.04
N PHE A 158 7.04 3.19 10.91
CA PHE A 158 7.43 4.17 9.88
C PHE A 158 8.79 4.82 10.17
N SER A 159 9.12 4.98 11.46
CA SER A 159 10.41 5.54 11.86
C SER A 159 11.56 4.62 11.48
N GLU A 160 11.40 3.30 11.60
CA GLU A 160 12.41 2.31 11.20
C GLU A 160 12.52 2.21 9.68
N LEU A 161 11.39 2.14 8.97
CA LEU A 161 11.34 2.06 7.50
C LEU A 161 12.04 3.25 6.83
N LEU A 162 11.86 4.47 7.38
CA LEU A 162 12.50 5.68 6.84
C LEU A 162 13.95 5.85 7.31
N ARG A 163 14.33 5.35 8.50
CA ARG A 163 15.71 5.42 9.00
C ARG A 163 16.68 4.53 8.22
N GLU A 164 16.22 3.41 7.67
CA GLU A 164 17.06 2.58 6.80
C GLU A 164 17.55 3.37 5.57
N ASP A 165 16.77 4.34 5.08
CA ASP A 165 17.18 5.19 3.95
C ASP A 165 18.21 6.27 4.34
N GLU A 166 18.20 6.75 5.57
CA GLU A 166 19.24 7.67 6.09
C GLU A 166 20.60 6.97 6.28
N SER A 167 20.61 5.64 6.39
CA SER A 167 21.81 4.88 6.72
C SER A 167 22.79 4.64 5.56
N THR A 168 22.54 5.21 4.38
CA THR A 168 23.52 5.23 3.28
C THR A 168 23.96 6.64 2.86
N PRO A 169 24.97 7.21 3.52
CA PRO A 169 25.99 7.96 2.81
C PRO A 169 27.06 6.97 2.35
N SER A 170 26.93 6.43 1.14
CA SER A 170 28.04 5.74 0.50
C SER A 170 29.06 6.78 0.03
N LEU A 171 30.22 6.82 0.69
CA LEU A 171 31.45 7.52 0.29
C LEU A 171 31.96 7.07 -1.09
#